data_AF-A0A7Y0L312-F1
#
_entry.id   AF-A0A7Y0L312-F1
#
_cell.length_a   1.000
_cell.length_b   1.000
_cell.length_c   1.000
_cell.angle_alpha   90.00
_cell.angle_beta   90.00
_cell.angle_gamma   90.00
#
_symmetry.space_group_name_H-M   'P 1'
#
loop_
_entity.id
_entity.type
_entity.pdbx_description
1 polymer ?
#
loop_
_entity_poly.entity_id
_entity_poly.type
_entity_poly.pdbx_seq_one_letter_code
_entity_poly.pdbx_strand_id
1 'polypeptide(L)'
;MAVIYVPNDYASIQAAIDAAVAGDTVLVRPGTYTEPTTPASTPMIVINKPLTLQSTDGPAVTILDGNSATERYYMVSIEADNVVFKGFTVTNPRYSGTADASGILTSLSGRQDNIKILDNIIHDIGSLTRPVVSFGTFGINVGPVDGLEIGNNVIYHIGNAETNPDNGWAIGIFVYGNDAVDTATSVNIHDNTVYDIESPVAVNDGINSGGDSKNITIADNTIHAVVKRGIVTSPGMLGPVTITGNQVTGATSYGMLLRSPYAQTVTDNTITLNDIGVHVNDTVSTTPEIHDNNIYNNTSYDLVNDALVRVNAQYNWWGSVTGPDGKVLGLTPTEYTPFLEAPISEVTGVTSRVKGVTCTQLARTPIPDKPGFEDIILQVTIVLTITLLGPTGMPIVTFEAPDVVLEAVTLYVPTGTTIYCAALPGTTVESMLAGVQVRNIITLCLLVAAVGPADLLLPDLGPCQPPASNQVNPSRAMTDLGQCAAVCVEVTKVFDERARTDVIVFNVPVP
;
A
#
# COMPACT_ATOMS: atom_id res chain seq x y z
N MET A 1 15.81 -29.05 12.34
CA MET A 1 16.33 -27.67 12.28
C MET A 1 17.56 -27.60 13.18
N ALA A 2 18.72 -27.77 12.56
CA ALA A 2 20.02 -27.52 13.16
C ALA A 2 20.52 -26.13 12.73
N VAL A 3 21.51 -25.62 13.46
CA VAL A 3 22.25 -24.41 13.11
C VAL A 3 23.64 -24.84 12.68
N ILE A 4 24.07 -24.39 11.50
CA ILE A 4 25.38 -24.64 10.91
C ILE A 4 26.13 -23.30 10.82
N TYR A 5 27.35 -23.24 11.34
CA TYR A 5 28.16 -22.03 11.34
C TYR A 5 29.24 -22.06 10.26
N VAL A 6 29.30 -21.02 9.44
CA VAL A 6 30.38 -20.78 8.47
C VAL A 6 31.27 -19.64 9.00
N PRO A 7 32.60 -19.79 9.06
CA PRO A 7 33.40 -20.90 8.50
C PRO A 7 33.71 -22.05 9.49
N ASN A 8 33.03 -22.13 10.64
CA ASN A 8 33.45 -23.00 11.75
C ASN A 8 33.18 -24.48 11.53
N ASP A 9 32.00 -24.82 11.04
CA ASP A 9 31.60 -26.21 10.75
C ASP A 9 31.99 -26.59 9.32
N TYR A 10 31.93 -25.63 8.39
CA TYR A 10 32.34 -25.77 7.00
C TYR A 10 33.13 -24.55 6.54
N ALA A 11 34.19 -24.77 5.77
CA ALA A 11 35.06 -23.69 5.31
C ALA A 11 34.41 -22.77 4.25
N SER A 12 33.33 -23.22 3.60
CA SER A 12 32.58 -22.45 2.60
C SER A 12 31.08 -22.51 2.86
N ILE A 13 30.37 -21.53 2.34
CA ILE A 13 28.91 -21.40 2.45
C ILE A 13 28.24 -22.49 1.62
N GLN A 14 28.71 -22.74 0.40
CA GLN A 14 28.14 -23.79 -0.44
C GLN A 14 28.27 -25.17 0.21
N ALA A 15 29.42 -25.48 0.83
CA ALA A 15 29.61 -26.75 1.55
C ALA A 15 28.65 -26.89 2.74
N ALA A 16 28.34 -25.80 3.45
CA ALA A 16 27.36 -25.79 4.52
C ALA A 16 25.94 -26.02 3.99
N ILE A 17 25.56 -25.37 2.89
CA ILE A 17 24.27 -25.58 2.22
C ILE A 17 24.12 -27.03 1.75
N ASP A 18 25.17 -27.59 1.13
CA ASP A 18 25.18 -28.95 0.62
C ASP A 18 24.96 -29.97 1.75
N ALA A 19 25.58 -29.74 2.91
CA ALA A 19 25.43 -30.58 4.09
C ALA A 19 24.14 -30.36 4.89
N ALA A 20 23.53 -29.18 4.80
CA ALA A 20 22.28 -28.85 5.49
C ALA A 20 21.13 -29.76 5.06
N VAL A 21 20.22 -30.04 6.00
CA VAL A 21 18.92 -30.63 5.68
C VAL A 21 17.85 -29.55 5.59
N ALA A 22 16.72 -29.87 4.95
CA ALA A 22 15.64 -28.92 4.76
C ALA A 22 15.13 -28.34 6.11
N GLY A 23 14.98 -27.02 6.15
CA GLY A 23 14.58 -26.24 7.32
C GLY A 23 15.73 -25.84 8.26
N ASP A 24 16.98 -26.20 7.96
CA ASP A 24 18.13 -25.76 8.76
C ASP A 24 18.44 -24.27 8.58
N THR A 25 19.26 -23.75 9.48
CA THR A 25 19.80 -22.38 9.40
C THR A 25 21.31 -22.43 9.22
N VAL A 26 21.80 -21.83 8.14
CA VAL A 26 23.23 -21.59 7.90
C VAL A 26 23.55 -20.16 8.34
N LEU A 27 24.30 -20.03 9.43
CA LEU A 27 24.77 -18.76 9.97
C LEU A 27 26.19 -18.46 9.51
N VAL A 28 26.35 -17.36 8.79
CA VAL A 28 27.63 -16.94 8.20
C VAL A 28 28.22 -15.80 9.01
N ARG A 29 29.44 -16.02 9.52
CA ARG A 29 30.18 -15.01 10.30
C ARG A 29 30.82 -13.94 9.42
N PRO A 30 31.21 -12.78 10.00
CA PRO A 30 31.89 -11.71 9.29
C PRO A 30 33.09 -12.22 8.47
N GLY A 31 33.21 -11.74 7.24
CA GLY A 31 34.25 -12.13 6.31
C GLY A 31 33.88 -11.84 4.86
N THR A 32 34.87 -11.98 3.98
CA THR A 32 34.69 -11.92 2.53
C THR A 32 34.79 -13.33 1.97
N TYR A 33 33.71 -13.79 1.37
CA TYR A 33 33.57 -15.13 0.80
C TYR A 33 33.59 -15.00 -0.72
N THR A 34 34.46 -15.77 -1.37
CA THR A 34 34.52 -15.80 -2.83
C THR A 34 34.05 -17.13 -3.40
N GLU A 35 33.93 -18.22 -2.64
CA GLU A 35 33.67 -19.59 -3.15
C GLU A 35 34.64 -20.03 -4.28
N PRO A 36 34.73 -21.32 -4.64
CA PRO A 36 35.45 -21.77 -5.83
C PRO A 36 34.74 -21.37 -7.15
N THR A 37 35.48 -21.19 -8.26
CA THR A 37 34.89 -20.93 -9.60
C THR A 37 34.67 -22.20 -10.44
N THR A 38 34.89 -23.38 -9.85
CA THR A 38 34.83 -24.66 -10.56
C THR A 38 33.67 -25.51 -10.04
N PRO A 39 32.78 -26.02 -10.91
CA PRO A 39 32.78 -25.85 -12.38
C PRO A 39 32.43 -24.43 -12.83
N ALA A 40 32.96 -24.04 -14.00
CA ALA A 40 32.68 -22.74 -14.60
C ALA A 40 31.19 -22.56 -14.90
N SER A 41 30.76 -21.30 -14.98
CA SER A 41 29.40 -20.88 -15.33
C SER A 41 28.33 -21.37 -14.35
N THR A 42 28.70 -21.48 -13.07
CA THR A 42 27.76 -21.73 -11.98
C THR A 42 27.53 -20.46 -11.16
N PRO A 43 26.33 -20.30 -10.55
CA PRO A 43 26.12 -19.27 -9.55
C PRO A 43 27.12 -19.40 -8.40
N MET A 44 27.50 -18.29 -7.76
CA MET A 44 28.45 -18.35 -6.63
C MET A 44 27.86 -19.13 -5.45
N ILE A 45 26.58 -18.92 -5.15
CA ILE A 45 25.82 -19.65 -4.12
C ILE A 45 24.55 -20.20 -4.75
N VAL A 46 24.26 -21.48 -4.52
CA VAL A 46 23.03 -22.15 -4.95
C VAL A 46 22.29 -22.68 -3.73
N ILE A 47 21.10 -22.13 -3.48
CA ILE A 47 20.19 -22.57 -2.41
C ILE A 47 19.11 -23.46 -3.04
N ASN A 48 19.36 -24.76 -3.05
CA ASN A 48 18.51 -25.76 -3.72
C ASN A 48 17.62 -26.59 -2.77
N LYS A 49 17.50 -26.15 -1.51
CA LYS A 49 16.64 -26.77 -0.50
C LYS A 49 16.08 -25.70 0.44
N PRO A 50 14.92 -25.93 1.07
CA PRO A 50 14.37 -25.02 2.07
C PRO A 50 15.36 -24.78 3.19
N LEU A 51 15.78 -23.54 3.44
CA LEU A 51 16.65 -23.18 4.56
C LEU A 51 16.66 -21.67 4.80
N THR A 52 17.22 -21.26 5.94
CA THR A 52 17.62 -19.87 6.18
C THR A 52 19.13 -19.74 6.00
N LEU A 53 19.56 -18.89 5.07
CA LEU A 53 20.94 -18.44 4.95
C LEU A 53 21.02 -17.01 5.48
N GLN A 54 21.78 -16.82 6.56
CA GLN A 54 21.78 -15.56 7.29
C GLN A 54 23.19 -15.17 7.77
N SER A 55 23.54 -13.90 7.62
CA SER A 55 24.71 -13.33 8.32
C SER A 55 24.47 -13.19 9.84
N THR A 56 25.50 -13.41 10.65
CA THR A 56 25.44 -13.18 12.10
C THR A 56 25.56 -11.71 12.49
N ASP A 57 26.14 -10.85 11.65
CA ASP A 57 26.51 -9.47 12.00
C ASP A 57 26.13 -8.44 10.91
N GLY A 58 25.34 -8.87 9.92
CA GLY A 58 24.75 -8.01 8.90
C GLY A 58 25.63 -7.78 7.67
N PRO A 59 25.08 -7.05 6.69
CA PRO A 59 25.65 -6.97 5.34
C PRO A 59 26.96 -6.19 5.31
N ALA A 60 27.14 -5.21 6.19
CA ALA A 60 28.32 -4.34 6.24
C ALA A 60 29.65 -5.10 6.46
N VAL A 61 29.60 -6.31 7.03
CA VAL A 61 30.79 -7.10 7.37
C VAL A 61 30.77 -8.54 6.84
N THR A 62 29.70 -8.94 6.14
CA THR A 62 29.55 -10.30 5.59
C THR A 62 29.32 -10.20 4.08
N ILE A 63 30.41 -10.37 3.33
CA ILE A 63 30.49 -9.99 1.91
C ILE A 63 30.60 -11.25 1.06
N LEU A 64 29.67 -11.41 0.11
CA LEU A 64 29.74 -12.37 -0.98
C LEU A 64 30.32 -11.66 -2.20
N ASP A 65 31.59 -11.94 -2.53
CA ASP A 65 32.31 -11.28 -3.62
C ASP A 65 32.60 -12.26 -4.77
N GLY A 66 32.06 -11.93 -5.94
CA GLY A 66 32.24 -12.72 -7.14
C GLY A 66 33.69 -12.71 -7.63
N ASN A 67 34.52 -11.72 -7.30
CA ASN A 67 35.95 -11.67 -7.56
C ASN A 67 36.40 -12.27 -8.93
N SER A 68 35.59 -12.09 -9.98
CA SER A 68 35.76 -12.78 -11.25
C SER A 68 35.30 -11.90 -12.40
N ALA A 69 36.15 -11.80 -13.42
CA ALA A 69 35.85 -11.00 -14.60
C ALA A 69 34.96 -11.72 -15.62
N THR A 70 34.92 -13.06 -15.58
CA THR A 70 34.27 -13.86 -16.63
C THR A 70 33.24 -14.85 -16.09
N GLU A 71 33.29 -15.17 -14.80
CA GLU A 71 32.37 -16.10 -14.12
C GLU A 71 31.53 -15.35 -13.07
N ARG A 72 30.56 -16.05 -12.48
CA ARG A 72 29.67 -15.53 -11.40
C ARG A 72 28.88 -14.32 -11.84
N TYR A 73 28.29 -14.48 -13.02
CA TYR A 73 27.28 -13.57 -13.53
C TYR A 73 26.00 -13.66 -12.70
N TYR A 74 25.69 -14.82 -12.12
CA TYR A 74 24.74 -14.96 -11.02
C TYR A 74 25.48 -15.13 -9.70
N MET A 75 25.24 -14.24 -8.75
CA MET A 75 25.88 -14.31 -7.45
C MET A 75 25.14 -15.29 -6.53
N VAL A 76 23.84 -15.09 -6.32
CA VAL A 76 23.02 -16.02 -5.52
C VAL A 76 21.87 -16.54 -6.38
N SER A 77 21.74 -17.87 -6.46
CA SER A 77 20.60 -18.56 -7.06
C SER A 77 19.76 -19.21 -5.97
N ILE A 78 18.48 -18.83 -5.89
CA ILE A 78 17.50 -19.42 -4.98
C ILE A 78 16.60 -20.33 -5.81
N GLU A 79 16.72 -21.63 -5.57
CA GLU A 79 16.16 -22.69 -6.43
C GLU A 79 15.19 -23.61 -5.68
N ALA A 80 14.81 -23.22 -4.47
CA ALA A 80 13.93 -23.98 -3.61
C ALA A 80 12.93 -23.06 -2.92
N ASP A 81 11.79 -23.64 -2.56
CA ASP A 81 10.76 -22.98 -1.76
C ASP A 81 11.22 -22.74 -0.32
N ASN A 82 10.54 -21.84 0.38
CA ASN A 82 10.72 -21.59 1.81
C ASN A 82 12.19 -21.24 2.16
N VAL A 83 12.75 -20.32 1.38
CA VAL A 83 14.12 -19.82 1.56
C VAL A 83 14.09 -18.42 2.15
N VAL A 84 14.92 -18.22 3.17
CA VAL A 84 15.23 -16.88 3.71
C VAL A 84 16.71 -16.59 3.42
N PHE A 85 16.98 -15.55 2.65
CA PHE A 85 18.31 -15.04 2.38
C PHE A 85 18.44 -13.64 2.98
N LYS A 86 19.29 -13.46 4.00
CA LYS A 86 19.35 -12.18 4.71
C LYS A 86 20.70 -11.75 5.27
N GLY A 87 20.92 -10.45 5.26
CA GLY A 87 22.04 -9.81 5.94
C GLY A 87 23.37 -9.87 5.21
N PHE A 88 23.40 -9.97 3.88
CA PHE A 88 24.64 -10.06 3.10
C PHE A 88 24.91 -8.84 2.25
N THR A 89 26.19 -8.49 2.09
CA THR A 89 26.61 -7.73 0.90
C THR A 89 26.81 -8.71 -0.26
N VAL A 90 26.27 -8.42 -1.43
CA VAL A 90 26.41 -9.23 -2.66
C VAL A 90 26.98 -8.35 -3.77
N THR A 91 28.16 -8.70 -4.29
CA THR A 91 28.87 -7.85 -5.25
C THR A 91 29.79 -8.63 -6.20
N ASN A 92 30.03 -8.09 -7.40
CA ASN A 92 31.09 -8.58 -8.29
C ASN A 92 31.63 -7.44 -9.18
N PRO A 93 32.42 -6.51 -8.63
CA PRO A 93 32.85 -5.29 -9.34
C PRO A 93 33.81 -5.58 -10.50
N ARG A 94 34.33 -6.81 -10.57
CA ARG A 94 35.26 -7.24 -11.63
C ARG A 94 34.53 -7.76 -12.86
N TYR A 95 33.25 -8.09 -12.74
CA TYR A 95 32.54 -8.81 -13.79
C TYR A 95 32.45 -7.98 -15.07
N SER A 96 32.98 -8.52 -16.17
CA SER A 96 32.99 -7.87 -17.48
C SER A 96 32.67 -8.86 -18.61
N GLY A 97 32.03 -9.99 -18.28
CA GLY A 97 31.61 -11.00 -19.24
C GLY A 97 30.40 -10.57 -20.08
N THR A 98 30.01 -11.43 -21.02
CA THR A 98 28.91 -11.23 -21.98
C THR A 98 27.58 -11.87 -21.56
N ALA A 99 27.53 -12.54 -20.40
CA ALA A 99 26.28 -13.11 -19.91
C ALA A 99 25.44 -12.03 -19.22
N ASP A 100 24.13 -12.24 -19.17
CA ASP A 100 23.27 -11.49 -18.27
C ASP A 100 23.69 -11.71 -16.82
N ALA A 101 23.52 -10.67 -15.98
CA ALA A 101 24.03 -10.67 -14.62
C ALA A 101 22.94 -10.40 -13.60
N SER A 102 23.03 -11.05 -12.44
CA SER A 102 22.10 -10.85 -11.33
C SER A 102 22.83 -10.99 -10.00
N GLY A 103 22.59 -10.04 -9.09
CA GLY A 103 23.02 -10.18 -7.70
C GLY A 103 22.27 -11.35 -7.03
N ILE A 104 20.95 -11.35 -7.13
CA ILE A 104 20.12 -12.45 -6.64
C ILE A 104 19.15 -12.85 -7.73
N LEU A 105 19.00 -14.16 -7.94
CA LEU A 105 18.19 -14.77 -8.98
C LEU A 105 17.33 -15.89 -8.40
N THR A 106 16.09 -16.03 -8.86
CA THR A 106 15.25 -17.21 -8.54
C THR A 106 14.87 -18.04 -9.76
N SER A 107 15.01 -17.51 -10.97
CA SER A 107 14.35 -18.05 -12.17
C SER A 107 15.01 -19.26 -12.84
N LEU A 108 16.07 -19.86 -12.26
CA LEU A 108 16.75 -21.00 -12.87
C LEU A 108 16.02 -22.34 -12.68
N SER A 109 15.15 -22.45 -11.67
CA SER A 109 14.66 -23.76 -11.19
C SER A 109 13.14 -23.85 -11.11
N GLY A 110 12.47 -23.39 -12.17
CA GLY A 110 11.01 -23.36 -12.25
C GLY A 110 10.42 -22.29 -11.33
N ARG A 111 9.18 -22.49 -10.89
CA ARG A 111 8.47 -21.60 -9.97
C ARG A 111 8.87 -21.88 -8.52
N GLN A 112 9.17 -20.84 -7.75
CA GLN A 112 9.41 -20.97 -6.30
C GLN A 112 8.20 -20.50 -5.47
N ASP A 113 8.16 -20.91 -4.21
CA ASP A 113 7.16 -20.49 -3.22
C ASP A 113 7.83 -19.96 -1.94
N ASN A 114 7.24 -18.92 -1.34
CA ASN A 114 7.62 -18.38 -0.03
C ASN A 114 9.12 -18.02 0.09
N ILE A 115 9.56 -17.07 -0.71
CA ILE A 115 10.95 -16.59 -0.76
C ILE A 115 11.08 -15.24 -0.05
N LYS A 116 12.09 -15.09 0.79
CA LYS A 116 12.39 -13.85 1.51
C LYS A 116 13.83 -13.39 1.25
N ILE A 117 13.99 -12.18 0.72
CA ILE A 117 15.27 -11.53 0.47
C ILE A 117 15.31 -10.26 1.31
N LEU A 118 16.02 -10.30 2.44
CA LEU A 118 15.90 -9.28 3.49
C LEU A 118 17.24 -8.70 3.93
N ASP A 119 17.28 -7.40 4.23
CA ASP A 119 18.41 -6.76 4.92
C ASP A 119 19.77 -6.90 4.18
N ASN A 120 19.76 -6.93 2.83
CA ASN A 120 20.97 -7.10 2.02
C ASN A 120 21.46 -5.77 1.42
N ILE A 121 22.75 -5.73 1.06
CA ILE A 121 23.33 -4.66 0.23
C ILE A 121 23.78 -5.31 -1.08
N ILE A 122 23.22 -4.91 -2.22
CA ILE A 122 23.50 -5.51 -3.53
C ILE A 122 24.07 -4.42 -4.42
N HIS A 123 25.34 -4.56 -4.80
CA HIS A 123 25.99 -3.51 -5.57
C HIS A 123 27.12 -3.96 -6.48
N ASP A 124 27.49 -3.08 -7.42
CA ASP A 124 28.49 -3.33 -8.45
C ASP A 124 28.24 -4.67 -9.15
N ILE A 125 26.98 -4.86 -9.55
CA ILE A 125 26.58 -5.98 -10.40
C ILE A 125 26.58 -5.46 -11.83
N GLY A 126 27.44 -6.07 -12.65
CA GLY A 126 27.71 -5.57 -13.99
C GLY A 126 28.52 -4.27 -14.00
N SER A 127 28.50 -3.56 -15.14
CA SER A 127 29.14 -2.25 -15.31
C SER A 127 28.74 -1.61 -16.65
N LEU A 128 28.96 -0.30 -16.76
CA LEU A 128 28.83 0.48 -18.00
C LEU A 128 29.95 0.22 -19.03
N THR A 129 30.83 -0.73 -18.78
CA THR A 129 31.93 -1.06 -19.70
C THR A 129 31.86 -2.50 -20.22
N ARG A 130 30.80 -3.24 -19.87
CA ARG A 130 30.63 -4.64 -20.29
C ARG A 130 30.10 -4.75 -21.72
N PRO A 131 30.56 -5.73 -22.51
CA PRO A 131 30.05 -5.97 -23.86
C PRO A 131 28.58 -6.43 -23.86
N VAL A 132 27.98 -6.51 -25.06
CA VAL A 132 26.63 -7.03 -25.37
C VAL A 132 26.26 -8.23 -24.49
N VAL A 133 25.10 -8.15 -23.84
CA VAL A 133 24.52 -9.22 -23.00
C VAL A 133 23.21 -9.75 -23.59
N SER A 134 22.79 -10.94 -23.20
CA SER A 134 21.58 -11.61 -23.71
C SER A 134 20.27 -11.01 -23.20
N PHE A 135 20.24 -10.54 -21.94
CA PHE A 135 18.97 -10.19 -21.27
C PHE A 135 19.04 -8.92 -20.40
N GLY A 136 20.18 -8.66 -19.74
CA GLY A 136 20.35 -7.44 -18.97
C GLY A 136 21.25 -7.62 -17.75
N THR A 137 21.20 -6.64 -16.85
CA THR A 137 21.87 -6.68 -15.55
C THR A 137 20.87 -6.29 -14.46
N PHE A 138 20.82 -7.05 -13.38
CA PHE A 138 19.79 -6.94 -12.36
C PHE A 138 20.41 -6.95 -10.95
N GLY A 139 19.89 -6.13 -10.05
CA GLY A 139 20.18 -6.30 -8.61
C GLY A 139 19.53 -7.58 -8.09
N ILE A 140 18.20 -7.63 -8.18
CA ILE A 140 17.36 -8.77 -7.86
C ILE A 140 16.49 -9.12 -9.07
N ASN A 141 16.57 -10.36 -9.54
CA ASN A 141 15.88 -10.88 -10.71
C ASN A 141 15.01 -12.08 -10.33
N VAL A 142 13.69 -11.90 -10.26
CA VAL A 142 12.76 -12.91 -9.77
C VAL A 142 11.83 -13.34 -10.88
N GLY A 143 11.90 -14.62 -11.24
CA GLY A 143 10.96 -15.25 -12.14
C GLY A 143 9.65 -15.65 -11.43
N PRO A 144 8.94 -16.64 -11.96
CA PRO A 144 7.67 -17.09 -11.40
C PRO A 144 7.80 -17.48 -9.92
N VAL A 145 6.89 -16.93 -9.11
CA VAL A 145 6.89 -17.11 -7.66
C VAL A 145 5.49 -17.00 -7.10
N ASP A 146 5.18 -17.72 -6.02
CA ASP A 146 4.04 -17.43 -5.13
C ASP A 146 4.56 -17.10 -3.74
N GLY A 147 4.28 -15.90 -3.23
CA GLY A 147 4.79 -15.46 -1.93
C GLY A 147 6.26 -15.04 -2.00
N LEU A 148 6.49 -13.78 -2.37
CA LEU A 148 7.81 -13.17 -2.39
C LEU A 148 7.84 -11.95 -1.47
N GLU A 149 8.85 -11.86 -0.62
CA GLU A 149 9.13 -10.70 0.23
C GLU A 149 10.53 -10.18 -0.08
N ILE A 150 10.62 -8.95 -0.62
CA ILE A 150 11.88 -8.23 -0.82
C ILE A 150 11.83 -7.00 0.09
N GLY A 151 12.55 -7.07 1.21
CA GLY A 151 12.42 -6.13 2.33
C GLY A 151 13.76 -5.55 2.78
N ASN A 152 13.83 -4.25 3.09
CA ASN A 152 15.01 -3.62 3.72
C ASN A 152 16.34 -3.80 2.94
N ASN A 153 16.31 -3.92 1.61
CA ASN A 153 17.55 -4.05 0.83
C ASN A 153 18.04 -2.69 0.33
N VAL A 154 19.36 -2.54 0.17
CA VAL A 154 19.99 -1.40 -0.49
C VAL A 154 20.62 -1.87 -1.80
N ILE A 155 20.18 -1.32 -2.93
CA ILE A 155 20.55 -1.81 -4.28
C ILE A 155 21.10 -0.65 -5.09
N TYR A 156 22.35 -0.74 -5.55
CA TYR A 156 22.99 0.35 -6.29
C TYR A 156 24.13 -0.07 -7.21
N HIS A 157 24.57 0.84 -8.09
CA HIS A 157 25.60 0.56 -9.11
C HIS A 157 25.29 -0.69 -9.94
N ILE A 158 24.05 -0.76 -10.43
CA ILE A 158 23.64 -1.84 -11.33
C ILE A 158 23.81 -1.33 -12.76
N GLY A 159 24.80 -1.86 -13.47
CA GLY A 159 25.28 -1.26 -14.71
C GLY A 159 25.25 -2.18 -15.91
N ASN A 160 24.79 -1.68 -17.06
CA ASN A 160 24.89 -2.36 -18.35
C ASN A 160 25.34 -1.39 -19.46
N ALA A 161 26.26 -1.79 -20.33
CA ALA A 161 26.72 -0.95 -21.45
C ALA A 161 26.03 -1.25 -22.79
N GLU A 162 25.21 -2.29 -22.85
CA GLU A 162 24.52 -2.68 -24.08
C GLU A 162 23.55 -1.58 -24.53
N THR A 163 23.65 -1.23 -25.82
CA THR A 163 22.91 -0.14 -26.46
C THR A 163 21.66 -0.63 -27.21
N ASN A 164 21.51 -1.94 -27.38
CA ASN A 164 20.30 -2.53 -27.94
C ASN A 164 19.16 -2.45 -26.91
N PRO A 165 18.03 -1.81 -27.26
CA PRO A 165 16.90 -1.63 -26.35
C PRO A 165 16.24 -2.92 -25.88
N ASP A 166 16.45 -4.05 -26.58
CA ASP A 166 15.79 -5.33 -26.27
C ASP A 166 16.49 -6.13 -25.16
N ASN A 167 17.77 -5.84 -24.88
CA ASN A 167 18.61 -6.63 -23.97
C ASN A 167 19.57 -5.75 -23.11
N GLY A 168 19.61 -4.43 -23.36
CA GLY A 168 20.49 -3.50 -22.65
C GLY A 168 20.04 -3.10 -21.25
N TRP A 169 19.11 -3.84 -20.66
CA TRP A 169 18.43 -3.40 -19.44
C TRP A 169 19.37 -3.37 -18.24
N ALA A 170 19.16 -2.39 -17.36
CA ALA A 170 19.66 -2.37 -16.00
C ALA A 170 18.47 -2.14 -15.07
N ILE A 171 18.23 -3.03 -14.11
CA ILE A 171 17.07 -2.92 -13.20
C ILE A 171 17.48 -3.24 -11.77
N GLY A 172 17.07 -2.43 -10.81
CA GLY A 172 17.29 -2.71 -9.39
C GLY A 172 16.57 -3.97 -8.94
N ILE A 173 15.24 -3.97 -9.03
CA ILE A 173 14.37 -5.11 -8.72
C ILE A 173 13.46 -5.41 -9.91
N PHE A 174 13.55 -6.63 -10.45
CA PHE A 174 12.69 -7.10 -11.52
C PHE A 174 11.94 -8.37 -11.09
N VAL A 175 10.62 -8.35 -11.20
CA VAL A 175 9.75 -9.50 -10.87
C VAL A 175 8.85 -9.79 -12.07
N TYR A 176 8.83 -11.03 -12.56
CA TYR A 176 8.07 -11.41 -13.75
C TYR A 176 7.57 -12.87 -13.67
N GLY A 177 6.45 -13.16 -14.33
CA GLY A 177 6.02 -14.52 -14.64
C GLY A 177 6.48 -14.95 -16.03
N ASN A 178 6.32 -16.24 -16.34
CA ASN A 178 6.60 -16.80 -17.66
C ASN A 178 5.35 -16.79 -18.57
N ASP A 179 4.18 -17.03 -17.98
CA ASP A 179 2.89 -17.08 -18.67
C ASP A 179 1.71 -16.97 -17.68
N ALA A 180 0.48 -17.07 -18.20
CA ALA A 180 -0.75 -16.95 -17.41
C ALA A 180 -0.97 -18.02 -16.34
N VAL A 181 -0.25 -19.14 -16.39
CA VAL A 181 -0.24 -20.19 -15.37
C VAL A 181 0.96 -19.97 -14.45
N ASP A 182 2.13 -19.76 -15.02
CA ASP A 182 3.39 -19.63 -14.29
C ASP A 182 3.72 -18.17 -13.97
N THR A 183 2.86 -17.57 -13.14
CA THR A 183 2.87 -16.14 -12.79
C THR A 183 3.83 -15.75 -11.66
N ALA A 184 4.22 -14.48 -11.54
CA ALA A 184 4.66 -13.96 -10.24
C ALA A 184 3.45 -13.41 -9.47
N THR A 185 3.17 -13.94 -8.28
CA THR A 185 1.98 -13.56 -7.49
C THR A 185 2.29 -13.48 -5.99
N SER A 186 1.46 -12.72 -5.28
CA SER A 186 1.58 -12.56 -3.83
C SER A 186 2.94 -11.96 -3.46
N VAL A 187 3.32 -10.89 -4.17
CA VAL A 187 4.64 -10.27 -4.06
C VAL A 187 4.53 -8.99 -3.23
N ASN A 188 5.42 -8.84 -2.26
CA ASN A 188 5.59 -7.66 -1.44
C ASN A 188 7.02 -7.13 -1.55
N ILE A 189 7.19 -5.93 -2.09
CA ILE A 189 8.47 -5.23 -2.23
C ILE A 189 8.41 -4.00 -1.35
N HIS A 190 9.15 -3.99 -0.24
CA HIS A 190 9.04 -2.93 0.75
C HIS A 190 10.34 -2.48 1.41
N ASP A 191 10.36 -1.23 1.88
CA ASP A 191 11.47 -0.64 2.63
C ASP A 191 12.85 -0.74 1.92
N ASN A 192 12.87 -0.89 0.60
CA ASN A 192 14.12 -0.97 -0.15
C ASN A 192 14.60 0.42 -0.55
N THR A 193 15.91 0.60 -0.62
CA THR A 193 16.56 1.78 -1.18
C THR A 193 17.23 1.41 -2.50
N VAL A 194 16.84 2.04 -3.61
CA VAL A 194 17.34 1.73 -4.96
C VAL A 194 17.84 2.98 -5.67
N TYR A 195 19.08 2.97 -6.15
CA TYR A 195 19.69 4.11 -6.84
C TYR A 195 20.85 3.70 -7.74
N ASP A 196 21.39 4.62 -8.53
CA ASP A 196 22.50 4.38 -9.46
C ASP A 196 22.34 3.11 -10.29
N ILE A 197 21.17 3.01 -10.93
CA ILE A 197 20.89 2.02 -11.96
C ILE A 197 21.25 2.71 -13.27
N GLU A 198 22.11 2.09 -14.07
CA GLU A 198 22.73 2.76 -15.21
C GLU A 198 22.76 1.88 -16.47
N SER A 199 22.15 2.40 -17.53
CA SER A 199 22.21 1.83 -18.87
C SER A 199 22.01 2.91 -19.94
N PRO A 200 22.66 2.80 -21.11
CA PRO A 200 22.44 3.73 -22.21
C PRO A 200 21.02 3.61 -22.82
N VAL A 201 20.33 2.48 -22.67
CA VAL A 201 18.97 2.28 -23.21
C VAL A 201 17.87 2.81 -22.29
N ALA A 202 16.65 2.94 -22.80
CA ALA A 202 15.53 3.52 -22.07
C ALA A 202 15.09 2.70 -20.84
N VAL A 203 15.33 1.39 -20.83
CA VAL A 203 14.97 0.50 -19.72
C VAL A 203 16.07 0.51 -18.67
N ASN A 204 15.91 1.44 -17.73
CA ASN A 204 16.78 1.65 -16.60
C ASN A 204 15.89 1.99 -15.39
N ASP A 205 15.50 0.94 -14.67
CA ASP A 205 14.37 0.97 -13.75
C ASP A 205 14.83 0.73 -12.30
N GLY A 206 14.27 1.48 -11.36
CA GLY A 206 14.43 1.15 -9.94
C GLY A 206 13.72 -0.17 -9.62
N ILE A 207 12.40 -0.18 -9.75
CA ILE A 207 11.54 -1.36 -9.51
C ILE A 207 10.64 -1.58 -10.72
N ASN A 208 10.60 -2.80 -11.24
CA ASN A 208 9.79 -3.18 -12.39
C ASN A 208 8.93 -4.43 -12.09
N SER A 209 7.61 -4.23 -12.09
CA SER A 209 6.63 -5.32 -12.11
C SER A 209 6.41 -5.76 -13.56
N GLY A 210 7.09 -6.83 -13.94
CA GLY A 210 7.15 -7.39 -15.29
C GLY A 210 5.86 -8.05 -15.76
N GLY A 211 5.94 -8.65 -16.96
CA GLY A 211 4.83 -9.43 -17.54
C GLY A 211 4.41 -10.59 -16.65
N ASP A 212 3.19 -11.08 -16.86
CA ASP A 212 2.65 -12.28 -16.22
C ASP A 212 2.69 -12.24 -14.69
N SER A 213 2.67 -11.03 -14.13
CA SER A 213 2.68 -10.75 -12.69
C SER A 213 1.31 -10.26 -12.24
N LYS A 214 0.92 -10.59 -11.00
CA LYS A 214 -0.37 -10.18 -10.40
C LYS A 214 -0.26 -10.05 -8.88
N ASN A 215 -1.16 -9.29 -8.25
CA ASN A 215 -1.20 -9.13 -6.79
C ASN A 215 0.17 -8.67 -6.24
N ILE A 216 0.70 -7.59 -6.82
CA ILE A 216 1.98 -7.01 -6.42
C ILE A 216 1.73 -5.81 -5.52
N THR A 217 2.43 -5.74 -4.39
CA THR A 217 2.49 -4.58 -3.50
C THR A 217 3.90 -4.00 -3.51
N ILE A 218 4.03 -2.71 -3.81
CA ILE A 218 5.28 -1.95 -3.75
C ILE A 218 5.09 -0.85 -2.71
N ALA A 219 5.65 -1.05 -1.52
CA ALA A 219 5.36 -0.21 -0.35
C ALA A 219 6.62 0.43 0.25
N ASP A 220 6.58 1.71 0.62
CA ASP A 220 7.62 2.33 1.47
C ASP A 220 9.07 2.25 0.93
N ASN A 221 9.24 2.11 -0.40
CA ASN A 221 10.57 2.09 -1.01
C ASN A 221 11.08 3.51 -1.28
N THR A 222 12.39 3.71 -1.18
CA THR A 222 13.07 4.94 -1.59
C THR A 222 13.84 4.69 -2.88
N ILE A 223 13.48 5.40 -3.95
CA ILE A 223 14.13 5.30 -5.25
C ILE A 223 14.65 6.69 -5.62
N HIS A 224 15.94 6.80 -5.87
CA HIS A 224 16.52 8.09 -6.26
C HIS A 224 17.55 7.98 -7.37
N ALA A 225 17.88 9.13 -7.96
CA ALA A 225 18.87 9.22 -9.02
C ALA A 225 20.22 8.55 -8.62
N VAL A 226 20.96 7.98 -9.57
CA VAL A 226 20.68 7.96 -11.02
C VAL A 226 19.75 6.80 -11.43
N VAL A 227 18.56 7.11 -11.99
CA VAL A 227 17.62 6.16 -12.61
C VAL A 227 16.88 6.85 -13.77
N LYS A 228 16.43 6.11 -14.79
CA LYS A 228 15.55 6.70 -15.83
C LYS A 228 14.09 6.63 -15.42
N ARG A 229 13.67 5.50 -14.85
CA ARG A 229 12.31 5.26 -14.38
C ARG A 229 12.34 4.74 -12.96
N GLY A 230 11.54 5.32 -12.07
CA GLY A 230 11.50 4.88 -10.67
C GLY A 230 10.77 3.56 -10.52
N ILE A 231 9.43 3.58 -10.61
CA ILE A 231 8.56 2.40 -10.53
C ILE A 231 7.87 2.17 -11.87
N VAL A 232 7.86 0.93 -12.35
CA VAL A 232 7.24 0.55 -13.63
C VAL A 232 6.28 -0.62 -13.43
N THR A 233 5.08 -0.51 -14.01
CA THR A 233 4.18 -1.66 -14.21
C THR A 233 4.16 -2.05 -15.68
N SER A 234 4.17 -3.35 -15.96
CA SER A 234 4.19 -3.89 -17.33
C SER A 234 2.79 -3.93 -17.96
N PRO A 235 2.67 -3.73 -19.29
CA PRO A 235 1.41 -3.95 -19.99
C PRO A 235 0.99 -5.44 -20.06
N GLY A 236 1.92 -6.36 -19.77
CA GLY A 236 1.66 -7.81 -19.76
C GLY A 236 1.24 -8.37 -18.40
N MET A 237 0.97 -7.53 -17.40
CA MET A 237 0.50 -8.00 -16.09
C MET A 237 -0.86 -8.69 -16.18
N LEU A 238 -1.20 -9.49 -15.17
CA LEU A 238 -2.40 -10.33 -15.11
C LEU A 238 -3.27 -10.07 -13.87
N GLY A 239 -2.99 -8.99 -13.14
CA GLY A 239 -3.77 -8.62 -11.98
C GLY A 239 -3.33 -7.30 -11.36
N PRO A 240 -3.94 -6.94 -10.22
CA PRO A 240 -3.82 -5.62 -9.65
C PRO A 240 -2.43 -5.34 -9.07
N VAL A 241 -2.10 -4.06 -8.95
CA VAL A 241 -0.89 -3.54 -8.30
C VAL A 241 -1.26 -2.44 -7.32
N THR A 242 -0.69 -2.50 -6.12
CA THR A 242 -0.75 -1.43 -5.12
C THR A 242 0.64 -0.82 -4.97
N ILE A 243 0.74 0.50 -5.11
CA ILE A 243 1.98 1.27 -5.02
C ILE A 243 1.77 2.33 -3.94
N THR A 244 2.34 2.14 -2.74
CA THR A 244 2.01 2.99 -1.60
C THR A 244 3.23 3.46 -0.79
N GLY A 245 3.21 4.67 -0.24
CA GLY A 245 4.26 5.13 0.69
C GLY A 245 5.66 5.31 0.09
N ASN A 246 5.82 5.17 -1.23
CA ASN A 246 7.15 5.22 -1.86
C ASN A 246 7.64 6.66 -2.05
N GLN A 247 8.94 6.85 -1.95
CA GLN A 247 9.63 8.10 -2.29
C GLN A 247 10.37 7.91 -3.60
N VAL A 248 10.01 8.65 -4.64
CA VAL A 248 10.63 8.55 -5.97
C VAL A 248 11.12 9.92 -6.43
N THR A 249 12.44 10.06 -6.56
CA THR A 249 13.07 11.34 -6.85
C THR A 249 14.19 11.29 -7.89
N GLY A 250 14.28 12.33 -8.73
CA GLY A 250 15.41 12.49 -9.65
C GLY A 250 15.46 11.52 -10.82
N ALA A 251 14.35 10.82 -11.13
CA ALA A 251 14.26 9.99 -12.33
C ALA A 251 14.28 10.87 -13.59
N THR A 252 15.15 10.54 -14.54
CA THR A 252 15.37 11.40 -15.73
C THR A 252 14.26 11.27 -16.78
N SER A 253 13.28 10.39 -16.59
CA SER A 253 12.12 10.26 -17.48
C SER A 253 10.82 10.20 -16.69
N TYR A 254 10.61 9.15 -15.90
CA TYR A 254 9.34 8.95 -15.17
C TYR A 254 9.62 8.60 -13.71
N GLY A 255 9.02 9.31 -12.76
CA GLY A 255 8.96 8.83 -11.38
C GLY A 255 8.23 7.48 -11.36
N MET A 256 7.02 7.45 -11.90
CA MET A 256 6.24 6.23 -12.10
C MET A 256 5.75 6.12 -13.54
N LEU A 257 5.92 4.94 -14.15
CA LEU A 257 5.38 4.59 -15.46
C LEU A 257 4.35 3.47 -15.30
N LEU A 258 3.07 3.82 -15.40
CA LEU A 258 1.94 2.92 -15.23
C LEU A 258 1.46 2.42 -16.59
N ARG A 259 1.53 1.11 -16.81
CA ARG A 259 1.16 0.46 -18.09
C ARG A 259 0.25 -0.75 -17.93
N SER A 260 0.03 -1.23 -16.70
CA SER A 260 -0.82 -2.40 -16.48
C SER A 260 -2.26 -2.15 -16.93
N PRO A 261 -2.90 -3.11 -17.63
CA PRO A 261 -4.31 -3.01 -17.99
C PRO A 261 -5.24 -3.28 -16.80
N TYR A 262 -4.73 -3.73 -15.66
CA TYR A 262 -5.50 -4.05 -14.45
C TYR A 262 -5.55 -2.87 -13.47
N ALA A 263 -6.31 -3.03 -12.38
CA ALA A 263 -6.42 -2.01 -11.34
C ALA A 263 -5.04 -1.65 -10.77
N GLN A 264 -4.77 -0.35 -10.73
CA GLN A 264 -3.54 0.23 -10.19
C GLN A 264 -3.93 1.27 -9.15
N THR A 265 -3.53 1.05 -7.92
CA THR A 265 -3.78 1.97 -6.79
C THR A 265 -2.46 2.60 -6.37
N VAL A 266 -2.38 3.92 -6.45
CA VAL A 266 -1.18 4.72 -6.16
C VAL A 266 -1.54 5.73 -5.08
N THR A 267 -1.05 5.52 -3.86
CA THR A 267 -1.45 6.29 -2.66
C THR A 267 -0.26 6.59 -1.74
N ASP A 268 -0.30 7.67 -0.97
CA ASP A 268 0.76 8.01 0.02
C ASP A 268 2.18 8.15 -0.55
N ASN A 269 2.35 8.25 -1.87
CA ASN A 269 3.68 8.34 -2.47
C ASN A 269 4.15 9.81 -2.51
N THR A 270 5.46 10.00 -2.44
CA THR A 270 6.11 11.29 -2.72
C THR A 270 6.92 11.19 -3.99
N ILE A 271 6.50 11.90 -5.03
CA ILE A 271 7.01 11.81 -6.40
C ILE A 271 7.46 13.20 -6.84
N THR A 272 8.76 13.46 -6.75
CA THR A 272 9.29 14.82 -6.89
C THR A 272 10.62 14.87 -7.63
N LEU A 273 10.96 16.01 -8.23
CA LEU A 273 12.25 16.22 -8.90
C LEU A 273 12.52 15.24 -10.05
N ASN A 274 11.49 14.59 -10.60
CA ASN A 274 11.61 13.77 -11.81
C ASN A 274 11.37 14.64 -13.05
N ASP A 275 11.59 14.11 -14.26
CA ASP A 275 11.13 14.80 -15.45
C ASP A 275 9.59 14.83 -15.51
N ILE A 276 8.97 13.65 -15.58
CA ILE A 276 7.54 13.47 -15.38
C ILE A 276 7.31 12.72 -14.07
N GLY A 277 6.37 13.19 -13.24
CA GLY A 277 6.01 12.54 -11.97
C GLY A 277 5.39 11.16 -12.20
N VAL A 278 4.14 11.13 -12.68
CA VAL A 278 3.42 9.89 -13.04
C VAL A 278 3.01 9.93 -14.50
N HIS A 279 3.37 8.89 -15.25
CA HIS A 279 2.92 8.70 -16.62
C HIS A 279 2.00 7.48 -16.71
N VAL A 280 0.73 7.71 -17.03
CA VAL A 280 -0.26 6.68 -17.34
C VAL A 280 -0.23 6.45 -18.86
N ASN A 281 0.27 5.30 -19.27
CA ASN A 281 0.49 4.96 -20.67
C ASN A 281 -0.81 4.52 -21.38
N ASP A 282 -0.82 4.62 -22.71
CA ASP A 282 -1.94 4.26 -23.60
C ASP A 282 -2.40 2.79 -23.52
N THR A 283 -1.57 1.92 -22.95
CA THR A 283 -1.90 0.51 -22.69
C THR A 283 -2.84 0.30 -21.49
N VAL A 284 -3.02 1.31 -20.62
CA VAL A 284 -3.91 1.21 -19.46
C VAL A 284 -5.38 1.22 -19.90
N SER A 285 -6.13 0.20 -19.46
CA SER A 285 -7.53 -0.02 -19.84
C SER A 285 -8.50 -0.16 -18.65
N THR A 286 -7.98 -0.19 -17.43
CA THR A 286 -8.75 -0.04 -16.18
C THR A 286 -8.42 1.32 -15.59
N THR A 287 -9.43 2.06 -15.10
CA THR A 287 -9.21 3.35 -14.45
C THR A 287 -8.22 3.21 -13.29
N PRO A 288 -7.05 3.88 -13.34
CA PRO A 288 -6.13 3.90 -12.22
C PRO A 288 -6.62 4.90 -11.16
N GLU A 289 -6.38 4.55 -9.90
CA GLU A 289 -6.68 5.35 -8.72
C GLU A 289 -5.37 5.92 -8.19
N ILE A 290 -5.13 7.21 -8.46
CA ILE A 290 -3.89 7.91 -8.12
C ILE A 290 -4.28 9.06 -7.19
N HIS A 291 -4.43 8.82 -5.90
CA HIS A 291 -4.93 9.83 -4.96
C HIS A 291 -4.11 9.81 -3.67
N ASP A 292 -4.19 10.87 -2.86
CA ASP A 292 -3.48 10.97 -1.58
C ASP A 292 -1.94 10.91 -1.73
N ASN A 293 -1.40 11.40 -2.85
CA ASN A 293 0.05 11.48 -3.10
C ASN A 293 0.56 12.93 -3.05
N ASN A 294 1.85 13.09 -2.81
CA ASN A 294 2.59 14.33 -3.07
C ASN A 294 3.28 14.24 -4.43
N ILE A 295 2.77 14.93 -5.45
CA ILE A 295 3.31 14.91 -6.83
C ILE A 295 3.65 16.33 -7.25
N TYR A 296 4.91 16.73 -7.12
CA TYR A 296 5.30 18.15 -7.29
C TYR A 296 6.76 18.34 -7.64
N ASN A 297 7.11 19.54 -8.12
CA ASN A 297 8.47 19.89 -8.56
C ASN A 297 9.04 18.93 -9.63
N ASN A 298 8.18 18.29 -10.42
CA ASN A 298 8.61 17.55 -11.60
C ASN A 298 8.80 18.53 -12.78
N THR A 299 9.82 18.28 -13.60
CA THR A 299 10.36 19.24 -14.56
C THR A 299 9.36 19.55 -15.67
N SER A 300 8.87 18.53 -16.35
CA SER A 300 7.90 18.66 -17.44
C SER A 300 6.48 18.69 -16.89
N TYR A 301 6.01 17.58 -16.31
CA TYR A 301 4.64 17.40 -15.82
C TYR A 301 4.61 16.60 -14.52
N ASP A 302 3.64 16.87 -13.66
CA ASP A 302 3.39 16.06 -12.46
C ASP A 302 2.61 14.80 -12.83
N LEU A 303 1.62 14.90 -13.73
CA LEU A 303 0.90 13.75 -14.25
C LEU A 303 0.62 13.88 -15.75
N VAL A 304 0.91 12.81 -16.49
CA VAL A 304 0.54 12.65 -17.91
C VAL A 304 -0.38 11.44 -18.06
N ASN A 305 -1.54 11.64 -18.71
CA ASN A 305 -2.50 10.59 -19.02
C ASN A 305 -2.64 10.39 -20.54
N ASP A 306 -1.93 9.40 -21.08
CA ASP A 306 -2.07 8.96 -22.47
C ASP A 306 -3.10 7.82 -22.63
N ALA A 307 -3.69 7.36 -21.53
CA ALA A 307 -4.70 6.30 -21.57
C ALA A 307 -6.03 6.78 -22.16
N LEU A 308 -6.73 5.85 -22.80
CA LEU A 308 -8.09 6.06 -23.30
C LEU A 308 -9.16 5.98 -22.20
N VAL A 309 -8.75 5.67 -20.97
CA VAL A 309 -9.61 5.61 -19.80
C VAL A 309 -9.40 6.83 -18.91
N ARG A 310 -10.45 7.17 -18.17
CA ARG A 310 -10.37 8.19 -17.12
C ARG A 310 -9.33 7.79 -16.07
N VAL A 311 -8.58 8.78 -15.59
CA VAL A 311 -7.71 8.68 -14.42
C VAL A 311 -8.37 9.41 -13.25
N ASN A 312 -8.53 8.72 -12.11
CA ASN A 312 -8.90 9.38 -10.86
C ASN A 312 -7.61 9.89 -10.20
N ALA A 313 -7.43 11.22 -10.22
CA ALA A 313 -6.28 11.92 -9.65
C ALA A 313 -6.68 12.88 -8.51
N GLN A 314 -7.85 12.69 -7.91
CA GLN A 314 -8.36 13.58 -6.86
C GLN A 314 -7.49 13.45 -5.60
N TYR A 315 -7.51 14.45 -4.73
CA TYR A 315 -6.85 14.43 -3.43
C TYR A 315 -5.33 14.21 -3.48
N ASN A 316 -4.66 14.59 -4.57
CA ASN A 316 -3.20 14.72 -4.55
C ASN A 316 -2.79 16.15 -4.15
N TRP A 317 -1.61 16.26 -3.55
CA TRP A 317 -0.90 17.53 -3.39
C TRP A 317 0.01 17.78 -4.60
N TRP A 318 -0.21 18.89 -5.29
CA TRP A 318 0.50 19.25 -6.52
C TRP A 318 1.64 20.27 -6.31
N GLY A 319 2.07 20.49 -5.07
CA GLY A 319 3.05 21.53 -4.74
C GLY A 319 2.47 22.93 -4.59
N SER A 320 1.16 23.10 -4.79
CA SER A 320 0.48 24.39 -4.67
C SER A 320 -0.97 24.25 -4.19
N VAL A 321 -1.40 25.19 -3.34
CA VAL A 321 -2.80 25.38 -2.89
C VAL A 321 -3.76 25.72 -4.03
N THR A 322 -3.24 26.07 -5.21
CA THR A 322 -4.05 26.37 -6.39
C THR A 322 -4.20 25.18 -7.33
N GLY A 323 -3.67 24.01 -6.95
CA GLY A 323 -3.67 22.80 -7.77
C GLY A 323 -2.44 22.73 -8.70
N PRO A 324 -2.49 21.88 -9.75
CA PRO A 324 -1.31 21.54 -10.54
C PRO A 324 -0.80 22.62 -11.51
N ASP A 325 -1.46 23.77 -11.65
CA ASP A 325 -1.00 24.89 -12.51
C ASP A 325 -0.51 24.48 -13.92
N GLY A 326 -1.31 23.66 -14.62
CA GLY A 326 -0.97 23.16 -15.95
C GLY A 326 0.04 21.99 -16.00
N LYS A 327 0.48 21.47 -14.85
CA LYS A 327 1.35 20.28 -14.73
C LYS A 327 0.62 18.95 -14.87
N VAL A 328 -0.69 18.97 -15.15
CA VAL A 328 -1.46 17.78 -15.50
C VAL A 328 -1.83 17.84 -16.99
N LEU A 329 -1.38 16.85 -17.76
CA LEU A 329 -1.66 16.68 -19.17
C LEU A 329 -2.46 15.39 -19.37
N GLY A 330 -3.44 15.38 -20.28
CA GLY A 330 -4.15 14.14 -20.61
C GLY A 330 -4.92 14.19 -21.93
N LEU A 331 -4.98 13.05 -22.62
CA LEU A 331 -5.80 12.84 -23.83
C LEU A 331 -7.30 12.68 -23.48
N THR A 332 -7.57 12.15 -22.28
CA THR A 332 -8.91 11.93 -21.72
C THR A 332 -9.05 12.66 -20.38
N PRO A 333 -10.27 12.79 -19.81
CA PRO A 333 -10.45 13.49 -18.54
C PRO A 333 -9.62 12.85 -17.41
N THR A 334 -8.72 13.65 -16.85
CA THR A 334 -8.03 13.36 -15.58
C THR A 334 -8.75 14.14 -14.48
N GLU A 335 -9.39 13.45 -13.56
CA GLU A 335 -10.13 14.07 -12.45
C GLU A 335 -9.15 14.41 -11.32
N TYR A 336 -8.58 15.61 -11.31
CA TYR A 336 -7.63 16.05 -10.28
C TYR A 336 -8.24 16.99 -9.23
N THR A 337 -9.55 17.25 -9.30
CA THR A 337 -10.29 18.10 -8.35
C THR A 337 -11.34 17.29 -7.57
N PRO A 338 -11.47 17.47 -6.24
CA PRO A 338 -10.65 18.35 -5.41
C PRO A 338 -9.20 17.85 -5.31
N PHE A 339 -8.27 18.75 -4.97
CA PHE A 339 -6.87 18.45 -4.66
C PHE A 339 -6.56 18.90 -3.23
N LEU A 340 -5.44 18.46 -2.67
CA LEU A 340 -5.02 18.85 -1.32
C LEU A 340 -4.49 20.30 -1.31
N GLU A 341 -4.70 21.03 -0.22
CA GLU A 341 -4.15 22.39 -0.03
C GLU A 341 -2.81 22.36 0.74
N ALA A 342 -2.31 21.19 1.13
CA ALA A 342 -0.97 20.99 1.65
C ALA A 342 -0.49 19.56 1.38
N PRO A 343 0.83 19.28 1.50
CA PRO A 343 1.34 17.91 1.43
C PRO A 343 0.72 17.01 2.49
N ILE A 344 0.50 15.73 2.17
CA ILE A 344 -0.05 14.76 3.13
C ILE A 344 0.90 14.54 4.32
N SER A 345 2.20 14.74 4.13
CA SER A 345 3.21 14.67 5.19
C SER A 345 3.11 15.80 6.22
N GLU A 346 2.34 16.87 5.93
CA GLU A 346 2.12 17.98 6.85
C GLU A 346 0.82 17.86 7.66
N VAL A 347 0.05 16.78 7.48
CA VAL A 347 -1.14 16.52 8.29
C VAL A 347 -0.71 16.26 9.75
N THR A 348 -1.12 17.15 10.65
CA THR A 348 -0.76 17.10 12.09
C THR A 348 -1.99 17.05 12.99
N GLY A 349 -3.18 17.26 12.44
CA GLY A 349 -4.42 17.22 13.18
C GLY A 349 -5.61 16.90 12.30
N VAL A 350 -6.76 16.69 12.95
CA VAL A 350 -8.04 16.45 12.29
C VAL A 350 -9.15 17.06 13.12
N THR A 351 -10.17 17.58 12.45
CA THR A 351 -11.43 17.93 13.07
C THR A 351 -12.56 17.34 12.24
N SER A 352 -13.56 16.77 12.90
CA SER A 352 -14.75 16.28 12.22
C SER A 352 -16.00 16.94 12.78
N ARG A 353 -16.99 17.12 11.92
CA ARG A 353 -18.30 17.67 12.28
C ARG A 353 -19.39 16.80 11.67
N VAL A 354 -20.48 16.62 12.40
CA VAL A 354 -21.68 16.02 11.83
C VAL A 354 -22.32 17.03 10.89
N LYS A 355 -22.34 16.72 9.59
CA LYS A 355 -23.03 17.49 8.55
C LYS A 355 -24.52 17.16 8.54
N GLY A 356 -24.88 15.91 8.79
CA GLY A 356 -26.28 15.48 8.82
C GLY A 356 -26.47 14.12 9.49
N VAL A 357 -27.67 13.90 10.01
CA VAL A 357 -28.13 12.60 10.51
C VAL A 357 -29.50 12.33 9.88
N THR A 358 -29.67 11.18 9.25
CA THR A 358 -30.95 10.72 8.72
C THR A 358 -31.33 9.39 9.38
N CYS A 359 -32.62 9.18 9.60
CA CYS A 359 -33.13 7.88 10.06
C CYS A 359 -34.17 7.37 9.06
N THR A 360 -34.05 6.12 8.65
CA THR A 360 -34.97 5.48 7.71
C THR A 360 -35.57 4.24 8.36
N GLN A 361 -36.89 4.11 8.39
CA GLN A 361 -37.53 2.87 8.83
C GLN A 361 -37.33 1.79 7.76
N LEU A 362 -36.65 0.70 8.10
CA LEU A 362 -36.41 -0.42 7.18
C LEU A 362 -37.51 -1.48 7.25
N ALA A 363 -37.99 -1.78 8.45
CA ALA A 363 -38.98 -2.82 8.65
C ALA A 363 -39.92 -2.49 9.81
N ARG A 364 -41.12 -3.06 9.73
CA ARG A 364 -42.13 -3.08 10.79
C ARG A 364 -42.77 -4.46 10.79
N THR A 365 -42.67 -5.18 11.89
CA THR A 365 -43.08 -6.58 11.98
C THR A 365 -43.96 -6.79 13.21
N PRO A 366 -45.20 -7.28 13.07
CA PRO A 366 -46.02 -7.67 14.21
C PRO A 366 -45.36 -8.77 15.03
N ILE A 367 -45.48 -8.69 16.36
CA ILE A 367 -44.83 -9.64 17.25
C ILE A 367 -45.78 -10.82 17.51
N PRO A 368 -45.42 -12.05 17.11
CA PRO A 368 -46.34 -13.19 17.11
C PRO A 368 -46.98 -13.47 18.48
N ASP A 369 -46.21 -13.32 19.55
CA ASP A 369 -46.62 -13.67 20.91
C ASP A 369 -47.25 -12.48 21.68
N LYS A 370 -47.36 -11.31 21.07
CA LYS A 370 -47.88 -10.09 21.72
C LYS A 370 -48.80 -9.29 20.78
N PRO A 371 -50.09 -9.66 20.68
CA PRO A 371 -51.05 -8.99 19.83
C PRO A 371 -51.17 -7.49 20.17
N GLY A 372 -51.11 -6.64 19.15
CA GLY A 372 -51.15 -5.19 19.30
C GLY A 372 -49.78 -4.52 19.47
N PHE A 373 -48.68 -5.25 19.30
CA PHE A 373 -47.32 -4.71 19.30
C PHE A 373 -46.53 -5.09 18.03
N GLU A 374 -45.58 -4.24 17.65
CA GLU A 374 -44.73 -4.36 16.46
C GLU A 374 -43.27 -4.05 16.82
N ASP A 375 -42.35 -4.78 16.19
CA ASP A 375 -40.92 -4.46 16.13
C ASP A 375 -40.69 -3.52 14.95
N ILE A 376 -39.95 -2.43 15.19
CA ILE A 376 -39.54 -1.49 14.15
C ILE A 376 -38.03 -1.47 14.06
N ILE A 377 -37.50 -1.63 12.85
CA ILE A 377 -36.08 -1.49 12.55
C ILE A 377 -35.85 -0.12 11.91
N LEU A 378 -35.03 0.71 12.56
CA LEU A 378 -34.53 1.97 11.99
C LEU A 378 -33.09 1.81 11.54
N GLN A 379 -32.75 2.37 10.38
CA GLN A 379 -31.38 2.61 9.94
C GLN A 379 -31.04 4.07 10.20
N VAL A 380 -29.93 4.34 10.89
CA VAL A 380 -29.42 5.69 11.11
C VAL A 380 -28.20 5.92 10.22
N THR A 381 -28.20 6.99 9.42
CA THR A 381 -27.07 7.39 8.59
C THR A 381 -26.52 8.71 9.10
N ILE A 382 -25.21 8.78 9.32
CA ILE A 382 -24.49 10.00 9.71
C ILE A 382 -23.59 10.41 8.57
N VAL A 383 -23.65 11.68 8.17
CA VAL A 383 -22.70 12.28 7.24
C VAL A 383 -21.73 13.13 8.05
N LEU A 384 -20.45 12.80 7.97
CA LEU A 384 -19.38 13.60 8.56
C LEU A 384 -18.75 14.50 7.50
N THR A 385 -18.41 15.71 7.92
CA THR A 385 -17.39 16.52 7.27
C THR A 385 -16.10 16.31 8.07
N ILE A 386 -15.08 15.76 7.43
CA ILE A 386 -13.75 15.54 8.02
C ILE A 386 -12.82 16.58 7.41
N THR A 387 -12.11 17.31 8.27
CA THR A 387 -11.13 18.32 7.89
C THR A 387 -9.78 17.94 8.48
N LEU A 388 -8.82 17.62 7.61
CA LEU A 388 -7.42 17.45 8.00
C LEU A 388 -6.78 18.81 8.21
N LEU A 389 -5.92 18.92 9.21
CA LEU A 389 -5.27 20.16 9.62
C LEU A 389 -3.75 20.07 9.50
N GLY A 390 -3.16 21.16 9.02
CA GLY A 390 -1.71 21.33 8.97
C GLY A 390 -1.12 21.83 10.29
N PRO A 391 0.21 22.01 10.36
CA PRO A 391 0.94 22.32 11.61
C PRO A 391 0.49 23.63 12.26
N THR A 392 -0.09 24.54 11.47
CA THR A 392 -0.63 25.83 11.91
C THR A 392 -2.10 25.76 12.37
N GLY A 393 -2.72 24.58 12.31
CA GLY A 393 -4.15 24.38 12.58
C GLY A 393 -5.07 24.80 11.43
N MET A 394 -4.52 25.14 10.26
CA MET A 394 -5.29 25.49 9.07
C MET A 394 -5.78 24.23 8.33
N PRO A 395 -6.98 24.25 7.73
CA PRO A 395 -7.48 23.16 6.88
C PRO A 395 -6.52 22.85 5.72
N ILE A 396 -6.22 21.56 5.52
CA ILE A 396 -5.48 21.02 4.36
C ILE A 396 -6.46 20.50 3.31
N VAL A 397 -7.45 19.74 3.77
CA VAL A 397 -8.52 19.21 2.93
C VAL A 397 -9.74 19.03 3.81
N THR A 398 -10.90 19.30 3.22
CA THR A 398 -12.17 18.96 3.82
C THR A 398 -12.92 18.06 2.85
N PHE A 399 -13.23 16.86 3.30
CA PHE A 399 -14.03 15.93 2.52
C PHE A 399 -15.25 15.48 3.32
N GLU A 400 -16.25 15.06 2.58
CA GLU A 400 -17.42 14.43 3.17
C GLU A 400 -17.15 12.93 3.17
N ALA A 401 -17.43 12.29 4.30
CA ALA A 401 -17.50 10.84 4.39
C ALA A 401 -18.98 10.44 4.39
N PRO A 402 -19.62 10.31 3.20
CA PRO A 402 -20.94 9.74 3.08
C PRO A 402 -20.81 8.21 3.14
N ASP A 403 -20.91 7.63 4.34
CA ASP A 403 -21.78 6.47 4.64
C ASP A 403 -21.33 5.55 5.80
N VAL A 404 -22.38 4.89 6.30
CA VAL A 404 -22.58 3.75 7.24
C VAL A 404 -22.15 3.88 8.71
N VAL A 405 -23.16 3.87 9.59
CA VAL A 405 -23.25 2.95 10.75
C VAL A 405 -24.63 2.28 10.70
N LEU A 406 -24.68 1.00 10.33
CA LEU A 406 -25.88 0.18 10.41
C LEU A 406 -26.03 -0.30 11.86
N GLU A 407 -27.00 0.27 12.57
CA GLU A 407 -27.67 -0.49 13.63
C GLU A 407 -29.17 -0.41 13.43
N ALA A 408 -29.78 -1.60 13.35
CA ALA A 408 -31.20 -1.78 13.49
C ALA A 408 -31.58 -1.41 14.94
N VAL A 409 -32.02 -0.18 15.17
CA VAL A 409 -32.65 0.13 16.46
C VAL A 409 -34.00 -0.57 16.45
N THR A 410 -34.10 -1.70 17.14
CA THR A 410 -35.36 -2.43 17.32
C THR A 410 -36.18 -1.75 18.39
N LEU A 411 -37.30 -1.14 17.99
CA LEU A 411 -38.25 -0.51 18.90
C LEU A 411 -39.49 -1.38 19.05
N TYR A 412 -39.85 -1.65 20.31
CA TYR A 412 -41.05 -2.38 20.68
C TYR A 412 -42.18 -1.37 20.93
N VAL A 413 -43.16 -1.29 20.02
CA VAL A 413 -44.23 -0.27 20.09
C VAL A 413 -45.62 -0.83 19.80
N PRO A 414 -46.70 -0.20 20.28
CA PRO A 414 -48.06 -0.57 19.89
C PRO A 414 -48.30 -0.46 18.37
N THR A 415 -49.14 -1.33 17.84
CA THR A 415 -49.52 -1.33 16.42
C THR A 415 -50.11 0.01 16.00
N GLY A 416 -49.60 0.57 14.89
CA GLY A 416 -50.04 1.88 14.37
C GLY A 416 -49.29 3.08 14.95
N THR A 417 -48.28 2.85 15.80
CA THR A 417 -47.42 3.92 16.32
C THR A 417 -46.61 4.58 15.19
N THR A 418 -46.76 5.90 15.06
CA THR A 418 -45.91 6.74 14.19
C THR A 418 -44.62 7.08 14.93
N ILE A 419 -43.47 6.81 14.30
CA ILE A 419 -42.14 7.10 14.86
C ILE A 419 -41.55 8.34 14.20
N TYR A 420 -41.06 9.26 15.02
CA TYR A 420 -40.21 10.37 14.61
C TYR A 420 -38.80 10.17 15.15
N CYS A 421 -37.79 10.30 14.28
CA CYS A 421 -36.37 10.22 14.63
C CYS A 421 -35.67 11.52 14.19
N ALA A 422 -35.05 12.23 15.13
CA ALA A 422 -34.32 13.47 14.84
C ALA A 422 -33.06 13.58 15.70
N ALA A 423 -31.99 14.16 15.16
CA ALA A 423 -30.82 14.50 15.95
C ALA A 423 -31.14 15.63 16.95
N LEU A 424 -30.70 15.48 18.19
CA LEU A 424 -30.84 16.48 19.24
C LEU A 424 -29.62 17.44 19.28
N PRO A 425 -29.79 18.67 19.81
CA PRO A 425 -28.65 19.52 20.15
C PRO A 425 -27.77 18.81 21.18
N GLY A 426 -26.48 18.68 20.90
CA GLY A 426 -25.53 17.99 21.79
C GLY A 426 -24.76 16.84 21.15
N THR A 427 -25.04 16.48 19.89
CA THR A 427 -24.18 15.56 19.15
C THR A 427 -22.77 16.15 19.02
N THR A 428 -21.79 15.47 19.62
CA THR A 428 -20.37 15.85 19.58
C THR A 428 -19.58 14.83 18.78
N VAL A 429 -18.47 15.28 18.22
CA VAL A 429 -17.48 14.42 17.58
C VAL A 429 -16.12 14.78 18.18
N GLU A 430 -15.46 13.79 18.75
CA GLU A 430 -14.06 13.87 19.10
C GLU A 430 -13.26 13.13 18.04
N SER A 431 -12.33 13.82 17.41
CA SER A 431 -11.49 13.26 16.35
C SER A 431 -10.07 13.11 16.86
N MET A 432 -9.48 11.94 16.62
CA MET A 432 -8.09 11.63 16.88
C MET A 432 -7.42 11.24 15.58
N LEU A 433 -6.17 11.65 15.42
CA LEU A 433 -5.33 11.28 14.30
C LEU A 433 -4.24 10.31 14.79
N ALA A 434 -4.09 9.18 14.11
CA ALA A 434 -3.00 8.23 14.31
C ALA A 434 -2.34 7.93 12.96
N GLY A 435 -1.26 8.65 12.63
CA GLY A 435 -0.74 8.66 11.26
C GLY A 435 -1.74 9.36 10.33
N VAL A 436 -2.24 8.64 9.32
CA VAL A 436 -3.34 9.07 8.42
C VAL A 436 -4.68 8.42 8.76
N GLN A 437 -4.76 7.60 9.81
CA GLN A 437 -6.05 7.07 10.29
C GLN A 437 -6.77 8.11 11.15
N VAL A 438 -8.00 8.42 10.77
CA VAL A 438 -8.89 9.32 11.50
C VAL A 438 -9.85 8.49 12.34
N ARG A 439 -9.69 8.53 13.67
CA ARG A 439 -10.64 7.94 14.61
C ARG A 439 -11.61 8.99 15.10
N ASN A 440 -12.89 8.82 14.80
CA ASN A 440 -13.98 9.64 15.27
C ASN A 440 -14.76 8.92 16.38
N ILE A 441 -14.82 9.51 17.58
CA ILE A 441 -15.75 9.12 18.62
C ILE A 441 -16.94 10.07 18.54
N ILE A 442 -18.10 9.53 18.19
CA ILE A 442 -19.34 10.28 17.97
C ILE A 442 -20.27 9.98 19.13
N THR A 443 -20.66 11.02 19.88
CA THR A 443 -21.78 10.90 20.82
C THR A 443 -23.04 11.32 20.09
N LEU A 444 -23.83 10.36 19.63
CA LEU A 444 -25.04 10.62 18.86
C LEU A 444 -26.26 10.67 19.79
N CYS A 445 -26.93 11.82 19.87
CA CYS A 445 -28.18 11.95 20.59
C CYS A 445 -29.38 11.97 19.62
N LEU A 446 -30.26 10.98 19.73
CA LEU A 446 -31.47 10.83 18.92
C LEU A 446 -32.72 11.05 19.79
N LEU A 447 -33.66 11.82 19.25
CA LEU A 447 -35.04 11.86 19.73
C LEU A 447 -35.84 10.78 18.99
N VAL A 448 -36.41 9.85 19.73
CA VAL A 448 -37.40 8.89 19.23
C VAL A 448 -38.74 9.22 19.89
N ALA A 449 -39.72 9.64 19.09
CA ALA A 449 -41.06 9.99 19.59
C ALA A 449 -42.13 9.09 18.98
N ALA A 450 -43.06 8.63 19.82
CA ALA A 450 -44.21 7.82 19.45
C ALA A 450 -45.51 8.61 19.68
N VAL A 451 -46.45 8.60 18.73
CA VAL A 451 -47.80 9.17 18.93
C VAL A 451 -48.78 8.04 19.26
N GLY A 452 -49.03 7.83 20.56
CA GLY A 452 -49.93 6.81 21.12
C GLY A 452 -49.54 6.40 22.57
N PRO A 453 -50.40 5.67 23.32
CA PRO A 453 -50.06 5.18 24.66
C PRO A 453 -48.97 4.11 24.55
N ALA A 454 -47.72 4.49 24.79
CA ALA A 454 -46.58 3.60 24.81
C ALA A 454 -46.15 3.32 26.26
N ASP A 455 -45.73 2.08 26.55
CA ASP A 455 -44.82 1.79 27.65
C ASP A 455 -43.44 1.59 27.02
N LEU A 456 -42.59 2.59 27.13
CA LEU A 456 -41.22 2.53 26.63
C LEU A 456 -40.35 1.70 27.58
N LEU A 457 -40.30 0.38 27.39
CA LEU A 457 -39.29 -0.48 28.02
C LEU A 457 -37.99 -0.45 27.20
N LEU A 458 -37.25 0.66 27.29
CA LEU A 458 -35.82 0.64 26.98
C LEU A 458 -35.09 0.12 28.23
N PRO A 459 -34.14 -0.83 28.11
CA PRO A 459 -33.24 -1.12 29.22
C PRO A 459 -32.39 0.14 29.48
N ASP A 460 -32.55 0.72 30.67
CA ASP A 460 -31.60 1.65 31.31
C ASP A 460 -31.33 3.03 30.67
N LEU A 461 -32.37 3.84 30.41
CA LEU A 461 -32.18 5.27 30.07
C LEU A 461 -33.10 6.19 30.89
N GLY A 462 -32.50 7.13 31.62
CA GLY A 462 -33.19 8.05 32.55
C GLY A 462 -34.03 9.15 31.88
N PRO A 463 -34.89 9.86 32.65
CA PRO A 463 -35.81 10.87 32.11
C PRO A 463 -35.12 12.18 31.71
N CYS A 464 -35.55 12.80 30.60
CA CYS A 464 -35.00 14.05 30.05
C CYS A 464 -35.80 15.29 30.50
N GLN A 465 -35.12 16.41 30.81
CA GLN A 465 -35.71 17.76 30.83
C GLN A 465 -35.24 18.57 29.60
N PRO A 466 -36.13 19.26 28.86
CA PRO A 466 -35.74 20.10 27.72
C PRO A 466 -35.07 21.41 28.17
N PRO A 467 -34.17 22.01 27.36
CA PRO A 467 -33.55 23.30 27.65
C PRO A 467 -34.56 24.45 27.59
N ALA A 468 -34.37 25.45 28.45
CA ALA A 468 -35.34 26.50 28.77
C ALA A 468 -35.79 27.40 27.59
N SER A 469 -35.15 27.33 26.43
CA SER A 469 -35.39 28.23 25.29
C SER A 469 -36.59 27.86 24.41
N ASN A 470 -37.21 26.68 24.58
CA ASN A 470 -38.34 26.22 23.76
C ASN A 470 -39.68 26.06 24.52
N GLN A 471 -39.84 26.70 25.68
CA GLN A 471 -41.13 26.71 26.36
C GLN A 471 -42.11 27.67 25.67
N VAL A 472 -42.97 27.13 24.80
CA VAL A 472 -44.12 27.85 24.23
C VAL A 472 -45.27 27.86 25.26
N ASN A 473 -45.77 29.07 25.54
CA ASN A 473 -46.84 29.43 26.49
C ASN A 473 -48.10 28.53 26.37
N PRO A 474 -48.68 28.00 27.48
CA PRO A 474 -49.70 26.97 27.44
C PRO A 474 -51.09 27.58 27.27
N SER A 475 -51.59 27.67 26.03
CA SER A 475 -53.02 27.96 25.78
C SER A 475 -53.50 27.46 24.42
N ARG A 476 -53.36 26.16 24.16
CA ARG A 476 -54.25 25.41 23.26
C ARG A 476 -54.11 23.92 23.56
N ALA A 477 -55.25 23.27 23.80
CA ALA A 477 -55.33 21.88 24.22
C ALA A 477 -54.60 20.92 23.27
N MET A 478 -53.70 20.11 23.83
CA MET A 478 -53.22 18.86 23.24
C MET A 478 -53.48 17.75 24.27
N THR A 479 -54.66 17.15 24.19
CA THR A 479 -54.95 15.85 24.78
C THR A 479 -54.38 14.78 23.84
N ASP A 480 -53.15 14.34 24.10
CA ASP A 480 -52.57 13.02 23.84
C ASP A 480 -51.04 13.15 23.91
N LEU A 481 -50.49 12.93 25.11
CA LEU A 481 -49.05 12.90 25.35
C LEU A 481 -48.49 11.59 24.77
N GLY A 482 -47.83 11.67 23.62
CA GLY A 482 -46.89 10.65 23.17
C GLY A 482 -45.65 10.63 24.06
N GLN A 483 -45.13 9.44 24.40
CA GLN A 483 -43.86 9.32 25.11
C GLN A 483 -42.70 9.65 24.15
N CYS A 484 -41.80 10.54 24.59
CA CYS A 484 -40.56 10.88 23.88
C CYS A 484 -39.37 10.29 24.64
N ALA A 485 -38.49 9.56 23.94
CA ALA A 485 -37.23 9.06 24.47
C ALA A 485 -36.07 9.80 23.81
N ALA A 486 -35.13 10.30 24.61
CA ALA A 486 -33.83 10.77 24.11
C ALA A 486 -32.78 9.71 24.45
N VAL A 487 -32.09 9.20 23.43
CA VAL A 487 -31.01 8.21 23.60
C VAL A 487 -29.72 8.83 23.09
N CYS A 488 -28.68 8.86 23.92
CA CYS A 488 -27.33 9.20 23.48
C CYS A 488 -26.48 7.93 23.45
N VAL A 489 -25.93 7.59 22.29
CA VAL A 489 -25.08 6.41 22.08
C VAL A 489 -23.68 6.89 21.70
N GLU A 490 -22.65 6.30 22.31
CA GLU A 490 -21.26 6.49 21.89
C GLU A 490 -20.92 5.51 20.76
N VAL A 491 -20.42 6.04 19.65
CA VAL A 491 -20.03 5.28 18.48
C VAL A 491 -18.58 5.59 18.16
N THR A 492 -17.70 4.57 18.19
CA THR A 492 -16.34 4.73 17.68
C THR A 492 -16.32 4.34 16.20
N LYS A 493 -15.96 5.28 15.34
CA LYS A 493 -15.65 5.07 13.92
C LYS A 493 -14.14 5.24 13.69
N VAL A 494 -13.51 4.27 13.05
CA VAL A 494 -12.14 4.41 12.52
C VAL A 494 -12.26 4.52 11.01
N PHE A 495 -11.85 5.66 10.47
CA PHE A 495 -11.69 5.89 9.04
C PHE A 495 -10.21 5.75 8.71
N ASP A 496 -9.88 4.77 7.87
CA ASP A 496 -8.53 4.64 7.32
C ASP A 496 -8.48 5.33 5.95
N GLU A 497 -7.79 6.47 5.85
CA GLU A 497 -7.59 7.18 4.58
C GLU A 497 -6.89 6.31 3.53
N ARG A 498 -5.99 5.41 3.97
CA ARG A 498 -5.21 4.55 3.06
C ARG A 498 -6.06 3.48 2.39
N ALA A 499 -7.07 2.98 3.10
CA ALA A 499 -7.87 1.85 2.66
C ALA A 499 -9.29 2.24 2.23
N ARG A 500 -9.75 3.47 2.55
CA ARG A 500 -11.16 3.89 2.46
C ARG A 500 -12.13 2.85 3.03
N THR A 501 -11.73 2.15 4.08
CA THR A 501 -12.54 1.15 4.78
C THR A 501 -12.88 1.62 6.19
N ASP A 502 -14.10 1.31 6.63
CA ASP A 502 -14.64 1.73 7.93
C ASP A 502 -14.68 0.54 8.90
N VAL A 503 -14.19 0.76 10.13
CA VAL A 503 -14.41 -0.17 11.25
C VAL A 503 -15.16 0.56 12.37
N ILE A 504 -16.27 -0.02 12.82
CA ILE A 504 -17.14 0.55 13.84
C ILE A 504 -17.12 -0.35 15.07
N VAL A 505 -16.87 0.24 16.24
CA VAL A 505 -16.91 -0.47 17.53
C VAL A 505 -17.87 0.27 18.47
N PHE A 506 -18.85 -0.46 18.99
CA PHE A 506 -19.77 0.04 20.00
C PHE A 506 -19.18 -0.20 21.38
N ASN A 507 -19.01 0.88 22.16
CA ASN A 507 -18.83 0.77 23.59
C ASN A 507 -20.17 1.07 24.25
N VAL A 508 -20.95 0.04 24.52
CA VAL A 508 -22.05 0.16 25.47
C VAL A 508 -21.39 0.22 26.86
N PRO A 509 -21.62 1.25 27.68
CA PRO A 509 -21.19 1.21 29.06
C PRO A 509 -21.90 0.03 29.72
N VAL A 510 -21.14 -1.00 30.08
CA VAL A 510 -21.63 -2.04 30.99
C VAL A 510 -21.83 -1.37 32.36
N PRO A 511 -22.95 -1.58 33.07
CA PRO A 511 -23.17 -1.01 34.40
C PRO A 511 -22.13 -1.42 35.44
#